data_AF-A0A7C7V1K3-F1
#
_entry.id   AF-A0A7C7V1K3-F1
#
_cell.length_a   1.000
_cell.length_b   1.000
_cell.length_c   1.000
_cell.angle_alpha   90.00
_cell.angle_beta   90.00
_cell.angle_gamma   90.00
#
_symmetry.space_group_name_H-M   'P 1'
#
loop_
_entity.id
_entity.type
_entity.pdbx_description
1 polymer ?
#
loop_
_entity_poly.entity_id
_entity_poly.type
_entity_poly.pdbx_seq_one_letter_code
_entity_poly.pdbx_strand_id
1 'polypeptide(L)'
;MNRSLLRAWASGQAFRLMAVVLILLAPWVAVAAAQPVTVRSRDGSVVTGEVDASTDEDFLCVRCTGPGILVFTRVAWDRIEAVEHRGRRMDAQQFSGIAGRMATPIPTVALSPAPVGPPGGQPALRIEGQPRRRVDRLEVEATVADWDADVENDGLEVRLQPLDRDGHVVPLRGTMTAELVVQRAGTPGLRAMFPQIGRWVRSVRPPDVGPYGAVYRLEFQRVHPDFDLGISWDGLLHVRLGVPGQGTLDVSVPVWLRAESPLRDRLQLYQNRRFLPAEPTGRWSSAPR
;
A
#
# COMPACT_ATOMS: atom_id res chain seq x y z
N MET A 1 -34.20 67.05 -27.47
CA MET A 1 -34.94 65.76 -27.30
C MET A 1 -34.63 65.20 -25.92
N ASN A 2 -35.61 64.54 -25.30
CA ASN A 2 -36.00 64.60 -23.88
C ASN A 2 -34.96 64.31 -22.77
N ARG A 3 -35.01 65.20 -21.76
CA ARG A 3 -34.76 64.97 -20.33
C ARG A 3 -36.11 64.78 -19.62
N SER A 4 -36.26 63.80 -18.74
CA SER A 4 -37.23 63.82 -17.61
C SER A 4 -37.02 62.58 -16.73
N LEU A 5 -36.42 62.74 -15.54
CA LEU A 5 -37.08 63.02 -14.25
C LEU A 5 -37.77 61.77 -13.67
N LEU A 6 -37.20 61.11 -12.66
CA LEU A 6 -37.30 61.45 -11.23
C LEU A 6 -38.75 61.53 -10.72
N ARG A 7 -39.13 60.54 -9.90
CA ARG A 7 -39.78 60.62 -8.57
C ARG A 7 -40.60 59.34 -8.34
N ALA A 8 -40.30 58.54 -7.32
CA ALA A 8 -40.68 58.74 -5.92
C ALA A 8 -42.22 58.70 -5.74
N TRP A 9 -42.82 58.12 -4.73
CA TRP A 9 -42.45 57.34 -3.53
C TRP A 9 -43.82 56.91 -2.95
N ALA A 10 -43.81 55.93 -2.04
CA ALA A 10 -44.89 55.65 -1.07
C ALA A 10 -46.20 55.06 -1.64
N SER A 11 -46.92 54.15 -0.99
CA SER A 11 -46.85 53.49 0.33
C SER A 11 -48.04 52.53 0.34
N GLY A 12 -47.94 51.37 0.98
CA GLY A 12 -49.13 50.54 1.20
C GLY A 12 -48.81 49.15 1.73
N GLN A 13 -48.46 49.10 3.00
CA GLN A 13 -48.34 47.87 3.79
C GLN A 13 -49.60 47.00 3.67
N ALA A 14 -49.42 45.69 3.49
CA ALA A 14 -50.24 44.70 4.18
C ALA A 14 -49.56 43.33 4.15
N PHE A 15 -49.10 42.89 5.32
CA PHE A 15 -49.12 41.51 5.81
C PHE A 15 -48.88 40.38 4.79
N ARG A 16 -47.76 39.66 4.93
CA ARG A 16 -47.80 38.21 5.19
C ARG A 16 -46.42 37.60 5.48
N LEU A 17 -46.41 36.86 6.58
CA LEU A 17 -45.55 35.71 6.88
C LEU A 17 -44.05 35.99 7.05
N MET A 18 -43.77 36.47 8.27
CA MET A 18 -42.52 36.27 8.99
C MET A 18 -42.27 34.77 9.17
N ALA A 19 -41.74 34.10 8.14
CA ALA A 19 -41.19 32.76 8.24
C ALA A 19 -39.83 32.86 8.93
N VAL A 20 -39.79 32.39 10.18
CA VAL A 20 -38.58 32.16 10.97
C VAL A 20 -37.73 31.13 10.23
N VAL A 21 -36.83 31.61 9.37
CA VAL A 21 -35.77 30.79 8.76
C VAL A 21 -34.60 30.82 9.73
N LEU A 22 -34.73 30.01 10.78
CA LEU A 22 -33.63 29.64 11.67
C LEU A 22 -32.76 28.63 10.89
N ILE A 23 -31.95 29.13 9.94
CA ILE A 23 -30.91 28.31 9.32
C ILE A 23 -29.90 28.00 10.41
N LEU A 24 -29.95 26.75 10.85
CA LEU A 24 -28.97 26.07 11.68
C LEU A 24 -27.56 26.44 11.19
N LEU A 25 -26.87 27.30 11.97
CA LEU A 25 -25.42 27.44 11.95
C LEU A 25 -24.81 26.14 12.46
N ALA A 26 -24.92 25.06 11.70
CA ALA A 26 -24.07 23.91 11.88
C ALA A 26 -22.65 24.39 11.52
N PRO A 27 -21.68 24.36 12.45
CA PRO A 27 -20.29 24.62 12.09
C PRO A 27 -19.91 23.55 11.06
N TRP A 28 -19.76 23.96 9.80
CA TRP A 28 -19.00 23.20 8.83
C TRP A 28 -17.57 23.16 9.34
N VAL A 29 -17.27 22.12 10.12
CA VAL A 29 -15.90 21.72 10.38
C VAL A 29 -15.37 21.23 9.04
N ALA A 30 -14.84 22.17 8.24
CA ALA A 30 -14.05 21.83 7.09
C ALA A 30 -12.86 21.02 7.61
N VAL A 31 -12.93 19.71 7.41
CA VAL A 31 -11.78 18.84 7.64
C VAL A 31 -10.72 19.34 6.67
N ALA A 32 -9.70 20.03 7.20
CA ALA A 32 -8.59 20.51 6.41
C ALA A 32 -7.91 19.28 5.81
N ALA A 33 -8.18 19.03 4.52
CA ALA A 33 -7.52 17.96 3.80
C ALA A 33 -6.01 18.19 3.89
N ALA A 34 -5.29 17.17 4.34
CA ALA A 34 -3.85 17.20 4.40
C ALA A 34 -3.32 17.55 2.99
N GLN A 35 -2.40 18.51 2.95
CA GLN A 35 -1.96 19.07 1.69
C GLN A 35 -0.74 18.32 1.18
N PRO A 36 -0.76 17.88 -0.09
CA PRO A 36 0.34 17.11 -0.63
C PRO A 36 1.59 17.96 -0.78
N VAL A 37 2.73 17.28 -0.72
CA VAL A 37 4.08 17.78 -0.96
C VAL A 37 4.71 16.90 -2.03
N THR A 38 5.49 17.51 -2.93
CA THR A 38 6.29 16.78 -3.91
C THR A 38 7.76 16.94 -3.54
N VAL A 39 8.40 15.84 -3.16
CA VAL A 39 9.80 15.80 -2.76
C VAL A 39 10.61 15.28 -3.94
N ARG A 40 11.61 16.05 -4.36
CA ARG A 40 12.61 15.62 -5.34
C ARG A 40 13.92 15.37 -4.61
N SER A 41 14.44 14.16 -4.76
CA SER A 41 15.71 13.73 -4.18
C SER A 41 16.87 13.98 -5.14
N ARG A 42 18.09 14.07 -4.62
CA ARG A 42 19.33 14.26 -5.41
C ARG A 42 19.65 13.10 -6.36
N ASP A 43 19.08 11.92 -6.13
CA ASP A 43 19.19 10.76 -7.02
C ASP A 43 18.20 10.83 -8.22
N GLY A 44 17.41 11.91 -8.32
CA GLY A 44 16.41 12.11 -9.37
C GLY A 44 15.04 11.51 -9.06
N SER A 45 14.87 10.79 -7.94
CA SER A 45 13.57 10.27 -7.52
C SER A 45 12.61 11.40 -7.13
N VAL A 46 11.32 11.18 -7.40
CA VAL A 46 10.24 12.12 -7.07
C VAL A 46 9.13 11.38 -6.34
N VAL A 47 8.73 11.90 -5.18
CA VAL A 47 7.67 11.33 -4.34
C VAL A 47 6.64 12.41 -4.05
N THR A 48 5.36 12.11 -4.25
CA THR A 48 4.26 13.04 -3.94
C THR A 48 3.29 12.41 -2.94
N GLY A 49 3.11 13.06 -1.79
CA GLY A 49 2.23 12.56 -0.73
C GLY A 49 2.05 13.57 0.41
N GLU A 50 1.51 13.15 1.53
CA GLU A 50 1.32 13.95 2.74
C GLU A 50 2.53 13.80 3.67
N VAL A 51 2.81 14.81 4.51
CA VAL A 51 3.84 14.68 5.55
C VAL A 51 3.28 13.80 6.68
N ASP A 52 4.01 12.76 7.04
CA ASP A 52 3.63 11.85 8.12
C ASP A 52 4.16 12.31 9.49
N ALA A 53 3.42 11.96 10.55
CA ALA A 53 3.81 12.17 11.95
C ALA A 53 5.14 11.50 12.34
N SER A 54 5.63 10.52 11.57
CA SER A 54 6.95 9.92 11.77
C SER A 54 8.12 10.74 11.22
N THR A 55 7.88 11.94 10.69
CA THR A 55 8.94 12.88 10.28
C THR A 55 9.75 13.34 11.49
N ASP A 56 11.07 13.26 11.41
CA ASP A 56 12.00 13.55 12.51
C ASP A 56 13.15 14.46 12.05
N GLU A 57 14.16 14.64 12.90
CA GLU A 57 15.33 15.50 12.64
C GLU A 57 16.23 14.97 11.50
N ASP A 58 16.15 13.68 11.20
CA ASP A 58 17.02 13.00 10.22
C ASP A 58 16.30 12.73 8.89
N PHE A 59 14.98 12.48 8.93
CA PHE A 59 14.19 12.03 7.80
C PHE A 59 12.87 12.79 7.64
N LEU A 60 12.57 13.15 6.39
CA LEU A 60 11.23 13.47 5.94
C LEU A 60 10.47 12.18 5.62
N CYS A 61 9.34 11.95 6.29
CA CYS A 61 8.45 10.84 6.00
C CYS A 61 7.26 11.32 5.15
N VAL A 62 7.17 10.82 3.92
CA VAL A 62 6.08 11.14 2.99
C VAL A 62 5.14 9.94 2.89
N ARG A 63 3.86 10.15 3.17
CA ARG A 63 2.80 9.15 3.08
C ARG A 63 1.99 9.34 1.81
N CYS A 64 1.93 8.32 0.97
CA CYS A 64 1.11 8.30 -0.23
C CYS A 64 -0.11 7.40 0.02
N THR A 65 -1.31 7.98 -0.05
CA THR A 65 -2.57 7.25 0.14
C THR A 65 -3.23 6.98 -1.21
N GLY A 66 -3.56 5.72 -1.49
CA GLY A 66 -4.36 5.28 -2.64
C GLY A 66 -5.53 4.40 -2.20
N PRO A 67 -6.42 3.98 -3.11
CA PRO A 67 -7.52 3.08 -2.78
C PRO A 67 -6.99 1.76 -2.18
N GLY A 68 -7.11 1.61 -0.86
CA GLY A 68 -6.69 0.42 -0.11
C GLY A 68 -5.18 0.29 0.13
N ILE A 69 -4.36 1.24 -0.32
CA ILE A 69 -2.90 1.20 -0.21
C ILE A 69 -2.43 2.45 0.53
N LEU A 70 -1.45 2.25 1.40
CA LEU A 70 -0.77 3.31 2.13
C LEU A 70 0.72 3.01 2.04
N VAL A 71 1.48 3.88 1.38
CA VAL A 71 2.93 3.75 1.18
C VAL A 71 3.62 4.84 1.98
N PHE A 72 4.70 4.48 2.68
CA PHE A 72 5.58 5.43 3.34
C PHE A 72 6.92 5.46 2.62
N THR A 73 7.41 6.67 2.33
CA THR A 73 8.78 6.87 1.86
C THR A 73 9.52 7.73 2.87
N ARG A 74 10.65 7.22 3.38
CA ARG A 74 11.59 7.99 4.21
C ARG A 74 12.68 8.55 3.30
N VAL A 75 12.89 9.86 3.36
CA VAL A 75 13.95 10.55 2.61
C VAL A 75 14.80 11.32 3.61
N ALA A 76 16.11 11.01 3.67
CA ALA A 76 17.03 11.75 4.53
C ALA A 76 17.07 13.22 4.09
N TRP A 77 17.07 14.16 5.05
CA TRP A 77 16.99 15.59 4.74
C TRP A 77 18.14 16.07 3.83
N ASP A 78 19.33 15.52 4.01
CA ASP A 78 20.52 15.83 3.21
C ASP A 78 20.44 15.33 1.74
N ARG A 79 19.55 14.38 1.45
CA ARG A 79 19.30 13.85 0.11
C ARG A 79 18.21 14.61 -0.65
N ILE A 80 17.50 15.51 -0.01
CA ILE A 80 16.44 16.29 -0.67
C ILE A 80 17.07 17.42 -1.48
N GLU A 81 16.77 17.45 -2.79
CA GLU A 81 17.15 18.55 -3.68
C GLU A 81 16.14 19.69 -3.57
N ALA A 82 14.84 19.37 -3.56
CA ALA A 82 13.78 20.35 -3.43
C ALA A 82 12.47 19.72 -2.93
N VAL A 83 11.68 20.52 -2.23
CA VAL A 83 10.29 20.21 -1.87
C VAL A 83 9.39 21.26 -2.51
N GLU A 84 8.34 20.80 -3.20
CA GLU A 84 7.28 21.67 -3.70
C GLU A 84 6.05 21.53 -2.80
N HIS A 85 5.61 22.65 -2.23
CA HIS A 85 4.41 22.71 -1.41
C HIS A 85 3.60 23.96 -1.78
N ARG A 86 2.32 23.77 -2.14
CA ARG A 86 1.42 24.84 -2.61
C ARG A 86 2.02 25.65 -3.79
N GLY A 87 2.70 24.98 -4.72
CA GLY A 87 3.36 25.64 -5.86
C GLY A 87 4.60 26.46 -5.50
N ARG A 88 5.03 26.45 -4.23
CA ARG A 88 6.29 27.05 -3.80
C ARG A 88 7.35 25.98 -3.68
N ARG A 89 8.46 26.17 -4.39
CA ARG A 89 9.68 25.37 -4.24
C ARG A 89 10.46 25.86 -3.02
N MET A 90 10.87 24.92 -2.17
CA MET A 90 11.64 25.12 -0.94
C MET A 90 12.82 24.14 -0.94
N ASP A 91 13.92 24.51 -0.30
CA ASP A 91 15.00 23.56 0.00
C ASP A 91 14.67 22.71 1.26
N ALA A 92 15.53 21.73 1.55
CA ALA A 92 15.36 20.83 2.69
C ALA A 92 15.30 21.56 4.04
N GLN A 93 16.15 22.58 4.24
CA GLN A 93 16.26 23.32 5.50
C GLN A 93 15.05 24.23 5.74
N GLN A 94 14.56 24.88 4.68
CA GLN A 94 13.35 25.68 4.72
C GLN A 94 12.12 24.81 5.01
N PHE A 95 12.05 23.63 4.39
CA PHE A 95 10.91 22.73 4.55
C PHE A 95 10.90 22.02 5.91
N SER A 96 12.06 21.62 6.45
CA SER A 96 12.15 20.96 7.76
C SER A 96 11.59 21.84 8.89
N GLY A 97 11.79 23.16 8.82
CA GLY A 97 11.23 24.12 9.77
C GLY A 97 9.70 24.24 9.77
N ILE A 98 9.02 23.69 8.76
CA ILE A 98 7.54 23.66 8.69
C ILE A 98 6.95 22.25 8.69
N ALA A 99 7.73 21.23 8.36
CA ALA A 99 7.26 19.85 8.18
C ALA A 99 6.55 19.31 9.43
N GLY A 100 7.07 19.53 10.63
CA GLY A 100 6.45 19.07 11.88
C GLY A 100 5.05 19.63 12.14
N ARG A 101 4.73 20.82 11.61
CA ARG A 101 3.37 21.40 11.71
C ARG A 101 2.41 20.87 10.65
N MET A 102 2.94 20.30 9.57
CA MET A 102 2.18 19.69 8.48
C MET A 102 2.01 18.19 8.68
N ALA A 103 2.82 17.59 9.54
CA ALA A 103 2.82 16.18 9.85
C ALA A 103 1.44 15.75 10.37
N THR A 104 0.83 14.78 9.70
CA THR A 104 -0.47 14.24 10.09
C THR A 104 -0.31 12.80 10.59
N PRO A 105 -0.98 12.42 11.69
CA PRO A 105 -0.94 11.04 12.15
C PRO A 105 -1.54 10.11 11.11
N ILE A 106 -1.12 8.84 11.13
CA ILE A 106 -1.73 7.80 10.29
C ILE A 106 -3.24 7.82 10.54
N PRO A 107 -4.08 7.91 9.49
CA PRO A 107 -5.52 7.81 9.66
C PRO A 107 -5.79 6.52 10.39
N THR A 108 -6.30 6.62 11.62
CA THR A 108 -6.81 5.44 12.30
C THR A 108 -8.04 5.03 11.52
N VAL A 109 -7.84 4.15 10.53
CA VAL A 109 -8.96 3.45 9.92
C VAL A 109 -9.59 2.72 11.08
N ALA A 110 -10.72 3.22 11.55
CA ALA A 110 -11.51 2.56 12.56
C ALA A 110 -11.93 1.23 11.95
N LEU A 111 -11.10 0.21 12.16
CA LEU A 111 -11.48 -1.17 11.93
C LEU A 111 -12.70 -1.35 12.82
N SER A 112 -13.88 -1.41 12.19
CA SER A 112 -15.10 -1.74 12.92
C SER A 112 -14.77 -2.99 13.72
N PRO A 113 -14.85 -2.94 15.06
CA PRO A 113 -14.54 -4.11 15.86
C PRO A 113 -15.44 -5.23 15.36
N ALA A 114 -14.83 -6.32 14.92
CA ALA A 114 -15.59 -7.51 14.54
C ALA A 114 -16.53 -7.83 15.73
N PRO A 115 -17.81 -8.15 15.47
CA PRO A 115 -18.77 -8.40 16.53
C PRO A 115 -18.18 -9.46 17.47
N VAL A 116 -17.91 -9.03 18.69
CA VAL A 116 -17.41 -9.88 19.76
C VAL A 116 -18.50 -10.92 20.01
N GLY A 117 -18.23 -12.16 19.65
CA GLY A 117 -19.13 -13.28 19.94
C GLY A 117 -19.40 -13.38 21.44
N PRO A 118 -20.57 -13.90 21.85
CA PRO A 118 -21.00 -13.90 23.24
C PRO A 118 -20.00 -14.59 24.18
N PRO A 119 -19.87 -14.10 25.43
CA PRO A 119 -18.87 -14.56 26.38
C PRO A 119 -19.27 -15.93 26.96
N GLY A 120 -18.83 -17.00 26.29
CA GLY A 120 -19.04 -18.38 26.74
C GLY A 120 -17.75 -19.18 26.59
N GLY A 121 -16.75 -18.91 27.42
CA GLY A 121 -15.48 -19.63 27.39
C GLY A 121 -14.76 -19.53 28.72
N GLN A 122 -14.44 -20.69 29.29
CA GLN A 122 -13.75 -20.91 30.55
C GLN A 122 -12.53 -19.97 30.73
N PRO A 123 -12.23 -19.53 31.97
CA PRO A 123 -11.07 -18.69 32.25
C PRO A 123 -9.79 -19.42 31.83
N ALA A 124 -9.21 -19.01 30.72
CA ALA A 124 -7.89 -19.46 30.31
C ALA A 124 -6.92 -19.05 31.43
N LEU A 125 -6.28 -20.05 32.04
CA LEU A 125 -5.18 -19.87 32.99
C LEU A 125 -4.18 -18.89 32.36
N ARG A 126 -4.11 -17.67 32.93
CA ARG A 126 -3.09 -16.69 32.59
C ARG A 126 -1.76 -17.25 33.04
N ILE A 127 -0.96 -17.75 32.11
CA ILE A 127 0.47 -17.94 32.34
C ILE A 127 1.05 -16.53 32.47
N GLU A 128 1.31 -16.11 33.71
CA GLU A 128 1.97 -14.85 34.00
C GLU A 128 3.38 -14.84 33.40
N GLY A 129 3.69 -13.78 32.66
CA GLY A 129 4.94 -13.06 32.91
C GLY A 129 6.10 -13.25 31.94
N GLN A 130 5.98 -13.92 30.79
CA GLN A 130 7.00 -13.71 29.76
C GLN A 130 6.80 -12.32 29.12
N PRO A 131 7.81 -11.43 29.17
CA PRO A 131 7.72 -10.13 28.51
C PRO A 131 7.42 -10.38 27.03
N ARG A 132 6.30 -9.85 26.56
CA ARG A 132 5.89 -10.02 25.16
C ARG A 132 6.96 -9.37 24.30
N ARG A 133 7.75 -10.19 23.61
CA ARG A 133 8.71 -9.71 22.62
C ARG A 133 7.95 -8.92 21.56
N ARG A 134 8.41 -7.70 21.31
CA ARG A 134 7.84 -6.79 20.32
C ARG A 134 8.59 -7.01 19.01
N VAL A 135 7.85 -7.05 17.90
CA VAL A 135 8.43 -7.01 16.56
C VAL A 135 8.94 -5.60 16.31
N ASP A 136 10.21 -5.51 15.97
CA ASP A 136 10.87 -4.26 15.61
C ASP A 136 10.96 -4.12 14.08
N ARG A 137 11.31 -5.21 13.41
CA ARG A 137 11.53 -5.25 11.96
C ARG A 137 10.83 -6.46 11.33
N LEU A 138 10.43 -6.29 10.07
CA LEU A 138 9.96 -7.39 9.23
C LEU A 138 11.01 -7.67 8.15
N GLU A 139 11.42 -8.93 8.03
CA GLU A 139 12.17 -9.42 6.89
C GLU A 139 11.27 -10.33 6.03
N VAL A 140 11.41 -10.20 4.72
CA VAL A 140 10.68 -10.99 3.74
C VAL A 140 11.64 -11.47 2.69
N GLU A 141 11.53 -12.75 2.37
CA GLU A 141 12.17 -13.36 1.20
C GLU A 141 11.06 -14.00 0.37
N ALA A 142 11.11 -13.83 -0.94
CA ALA A 142 10.11 -14.36 -1.84
C ALA A 142 10.78 -14.95 -3.07
N THR A 143 10.41 -16.18 -3.40
CA THR A 143 10.94 -16.94 -4.53
C THR A 143 9.78 -17.58 -5.28
N VAL A 144 9.92 -17.78 -6.59
CA VAL A 144 8.99 -18.62 -7.34
C VAL A 144 9.13 -20.05 -6.88
N ALA A 145 8.00 -20.74 -6.78
CA ALA A 145 7.94 -22.12 -6.37
C ALA A 145 7.00 -22.89 -7.29
N ASP A 146 7.41 -24.13 -7.53
CA ASP A 146 6.65 -25.19 -8.18
C ASP A 146 6.34 -26.23 -7.08
N TRP A 147 5.06 -26.55 -6.91
CA TRP A 147 4.55 -27.43 -5.87
C TRP A 147 4.01 -28.75 -6.41
N ASP A 148 3.77 -28.86 -7.70
CA ASP A 148 3.27 -30.09 -8.34
C ASP A 148 4.25 -30.75 -9.31
N ALA A 149 5.47 -30.20 -9.41
CA ALA A 149 6.57 -30.67 -10.24
C ALA A 149 6.29 -30.59 -11.74
N ASP A 150 5.47 -29.62 -12.16
CA ASP A 150 5.25 -29.34 -13.58
C ASP A 150 6.31 -28.36 -14.15
N VAL A 151 6.11 -27.91 -15.39
CA VAL A 151 7.06 -27.02 -16.06
C VAL A 151 6.84 -25.54 -15.74
N GLU A 152 5.72 -25.23 -15.11
CA GLU A 152 5.23 -23.90 -14.74
C GLU A 152 5.59 -23.60 -13.28
N ASN A 153 5.64 -22.33 -12.94
CA ASN A 153 5.73 -21.95 -11.54
C ASN A 153 4.32 -21.71 -11.00
N ASP A 154 3.89 -22.47 -9.99
CA ASP A 154 2.57 -22.35 -9.38
C ASP A 154 2.32 -20.99 -8.70
N GLY A 155 3.37 -20.39 -8.14
CA GLY A 155 3.23 -19.17 -7.37
C GLY A 155 4.52 -18.74 -6.70
N LEU A 156 4.35 -18.02 -5.58
CA LEU A 156 5.45 -17.55 -4.75
C LEU A 156 5.48 -18.31 -3.43
N GLU A 157 6.66 -18.79 -3.04
CA GLU A 157 6.98 -19.13 -1.66
C GLU A 157 7.53 -17.90 -0.95
N VAL A 158 6.81 -17.44 0.07
CA VAL A 158 7.16 -16.24 0.84
C VAL A 158 7.54 -16.64 2.26
N ARG A 159 8.79 -16.36 2.63
CA ARG A 159 9.31 -16.51 3.98
C ARG A 159 9.18 -15.17 4.71
N LEU A 160 8.47 -15.19 5.84
CA LEU A 160 8.16 -14.04 6.68
C LEU A 160 8.91 -14.17 8.02
N GLN A 161 9.80 -13.23 8.30
CA GLN A 161 10.62 -13.20 9.51
C GLN A 161 10.34 -11.94 10.33
N PRO A 162 9.37 -12.00 11.27
CA PRO A 162 9.19 -10.92 12.23
C PRO A 162 10.33 -10.97 13.26
N LEU A 163 11.17 -9.95 13.32
CA LEU A 163 12.36 -9.91 14.17
C LEU A 163 12.18 -8.94 15.35
N ASP A 164 12.69 -9.29 16.52
CA ASP A 164 12.89 -8.35 17.63
C ASP A 164 14.12 -7.47 17.39
N ARG A 165 14.36 -6.52 18.31
CA ARG A 165 15.51 -5.60 18.28
C ARG A 165 16.87 -6.30 18.26
N ASP A 166 16.92 -7.56 18.72
CA ASP A 166 18.13 -8.36 18.85
C ASP A 166 18.28 -9.31 17.64
N GLY A 167 17.40 -9.21 16.63
CA GLY A 167 17.43 -10.01 15.41
C GLY A 167 16.85 -11.41 15.55
N HIS A 168 16.16 -11.74 16.66
CA HIS A 168 15.53 -13.04 16.83
C HIS A 168 14.12 -13.07 16.25
N VAL A 169 13.74 -14.20 15.64
CA VAL A 169 12.38 -14.41 15.16
C VAL A 169 11.39 -14.44 16.34
N VAL A 170 10.34 -13.63 16.25
CA VAL A 170 9.30 -13.49 17.27
C VAL A 170 8.02 -14.20 16.83
N PRO A 171 7.61 -15.30 17.50
CA PRO A 171 6.32 -15.91 17.22
C PRO A 171 5.20 -14.95 17.64
N LEU A 172 4.27 -14.70 16.72
CA LEU A 172 3.21 -13.71 16.91
C LEU A 172 1.89 -14.15 16.30
N ARG A 173 0.82 -13.48 16.72
CA ARG A 173 -0.49 -13.55 16.06
C ARG A 173 -0.67 -12.28 15.22
N GLY A 174 -1.04 -12.42 13.96
CA GLY A 174 -1.25 -11.28 13.07
C GLY A 174 -1.98 -11.64 11.79
N THR A 175 -2.07 -10.67 10.89
CA THR A 175 -2.61 -10.83 9.54
C THR A 175 -1.59 -10.31 8.55
N MET A 176 -1.14 -11.18 7.66
CA MET A 176 -0.29 -10.83 6.52
C MET A 176 -1.17 -10.55 5.30
N THR A 177 -0.94 -9.41 4.65
CA THR A 177 -1.45 -9.10 3.31
C THR A 177 -0.27 -9.02 2.36
N ALA A 178 -0.35 -9.69 1.22
CA ALA A 178 0.67 -9.62 0.18
C ALA A 178 0.03 -9.17 -1.13
N GLU A 179 0.69 -8.27 -1.85
CA GLU A 179 0.24 -7.72 -3.13
C GLU A 179 1.38 -7.82 -4.14
N LEU A 180 1.11 -8.44 -5.28
CA LEU A 180 2.09 -8.57 -6.36
C LEU A 180 1.76 -7.59 -7.47
N VAL A 181 2.70 -6.68 -7.72
CA VAL A 181 2.63 -5.67 -8.77
C VAL A 181 3.69 -5.98 -9.82
N VAL A 182 3.33 -5.92 -11.10
CA VAL A 182 4.24 -6.23 -12.22
C VAL A 182 4.22 -5.14 -13.25
N GLN A 183 5.24 -5.08 -14.10
CA GLN A 183 5.19 -4.21 -15.26
C GLN A 183 4.46 -4.91 -16.43
N ARG A 184 3.55 -4.23 -17.12
CA ARG A 184 3.01 -4.70 -18.40
C ARG A 184 3.88 -4.21 -19.57
N ALA A 185 4.37 -5.14 -20.37
CA ALA A 185 5.07 -4.86 -21.61
C ALA A 185 4.09 -4.26 -22.66
N GLY A 186 4.58 -3.31 -23.47
CA GLY A 186 3.88 -2.84 -24.66
C GLY A 186 2.67 -1.91 -24.47
N THR A 187 2.36 -1.47 -23.24
CA THR A 187 1.26 -0.50 -23.01
C THR A 187 1.80 0.92 -22.86
N PRO A 188 1.51 1.86 -23.79
CA PRO A 188 1.91 3.26 -23.63
C PRO A 188 1.09 3.96 -22.54
N GLY A 189 1.73 4.36 -21.43
CA GLY A 189 1.16 5.24 -20.39
C GLY A 189 1.50 4.85 -18.94
N LEU A 190 1.99 5.82 -18.14
CA LEU A 190 2.56 5.62 -16.79
C LEU A 190 1.69 4.86 -15.77
N ARG A 191 0.38 5.10 -15.74
CA ARG A 191 -0.54 4.47 -14.76
C ARG A 191 -1.00 3.07 -15.15
N ALA A 192 -0.94 2.72 -16.44
CA ALA A 192 -1.24 1.38 -16.93
C ALA A 192 -0.02 0.44 -16.86
N MET A 193 1.15 0.96 -16.48
CA MET A 193 2.39 0.17 -16.48
C MET A 193 2.47 -0.84 -15.35
N PHE A 194 1.84 -0.61 -14.19
CA PHE A 194 2.06 -1.43 -13.00
C PHE A 194 0.79 -2.06 -12.42
N PRO A 195 0.12 -2.98 -13.14
CA PRO A 195 -1.04 -3.68 -12.61
C PRO A 195 -0.70 -4.56 -11.40
N GLN A 196 -1.62 -4.59 -10.43
CA GLN A 196 -1.64 -5.61 -9.39
C GLN A 196 -2.21 -6.90 -9.99
N ILE A 197 -1.42 -7.97 -9.97
CA ILE A 197 -1.81 -9.26 -10.56
C ILE A 197 -2.16 -10.33 -9.51
N GLY A 198 -1.88 -10.08 -8.24
CA GLY A 198 -2.24 -10.96 -7.13
C GLY A 198 -2.40 -10.22 -5.81
N ARG A 199 -3.32 -10.70 -4.98
CA ARG A 199 -3.49 -10.25 -3.59
C ARG A 199 -3.88 -11.40 -2.68
N TRP A 200 -3.10 -11.61 -1.64
CA TRP A 200 -3.31 -12.68 -0.68
C TRP A 200 -3.47 -12.11 0.73
N VAL A 201 -4.32 -12.75 1.52
CA VAL A 201 -4.46 -12.49 2.95
C VAL A 201 -4.26 -13.82 3.67
N ARG A 202 -3.38 -13.84 4.67
CA ARG A 202 -3.09 -15.01 5.50
C ARG A 202 -3.08 -14.63 6.97
N SER A 203 -3.59 -15.52 7.81
CA SER A 203 -3.42 -15.40 9.26
C SER A 203 -2.03 -15.90 9.63
N VAL A 204 -1.29 -15.11 10.42
CA VAL A 204 -0.03 -15.53 11.02
C VAL A 204 -0.34 -15.99 12.44
N ARG A 205 -0.03 -17.25 12.76
CA ARG A 205 -0.21 -17.80 14.10
C ARG A 205 1.16 -18.13 14.70
N PRO A 206 1.32 -18.07 16.04
CA PRO A 206 2.58 -18.41 16.69
C PRO A 206 3.15 -19.79 16.28
N PRO A 207 2.34 -20.86 16.10
CA PRO A 207 2.85 -22.15 15.64
C PRO A 207 3.36 -22.18 14.20
N ASP A 208 2.95 -21.23 13.36
CA ASP A 208 3.38 -21.15 11.96
C ASP A 208 4.79 -20.53 11.86
N VAL A 209 5.25 -19.83 12.91
CA VAL A 209 6.53 -19.12 12.96
C VAL A 209 7.58 -20.03 13.60
N GLY A 210 8.38 -20.69 12.76
CA GLY A 210 9.52 -21.49 13.20
C GLY A 210 10.77 -20.66 13.47
N PRO A 211 11.92 -21.31 13.75
CA PRO A 211 13.21 -20.64 13.97
C PRO A 211 13.67 -19.76 12.79
N TYR A 212 13.19 -20.07 11.59
CA TYR A 212 13.53 -19.37 10.35
C TYR A 212 12.38 -18.48 9.82
N GLY A 213 11.35 -18.23 10.62
CA GLY A 213 10.15 -17.50 10.21
C GLY A 213 8.99 -18.41 9.82
N ALA A 214 7.95 -17.82 9.24
CA ALA A 214 6.79 -18.51 8.68
C ALA A 214 6.90 -18.58 7.16
N VAL A 215 6.49 -19.70 6.55
CA VAL A 215 6.51 -19.88 5.09
C VAL A 215 5.08 -19.96 4.56
N TYR A 216 4.77 -19.14 3.55
CA TYR A 216 3.46 -19.05 2.93
C TYR A 216 3.53 -19.36 1.44
N ARG A 217 2.61 -20.21 0.98
CA ARG A 217 2.38 -20.48 -0.44
C ARG A 217 1.33 -19.51 -1.00
N LEU A 218 1.75 -18.72 -1.97
CA LEU A 218 0.95 -17.70 -2.63
C LEU A 218 0.75 -18.09 -4.10
N GLU A 219 -0.25 -18.93 -4.36
CA GLU A 219 -0.65 -19.35 -5.72
C GLU A 219 -0.93 -18.13 -6.61
N PHE A 220 -0.44 -18.16 -7.85
CA PHE A 220 -0.82 -17.15 -8.83
C PHE A 220 -2.34 -17.17 -9.04
N GLN A 221 -2.93 -15.97 -9.08
CA GLN A 221 -4.39 -15.83 -9.08
C GLN A 221 -4.95 -15.68 -10.48
N ARG A 222 -4.93 -14.46 -11.05
CA ARG A 222 -5.64 -14.17 -12.30
C ARG A 222 -4.74 -14.21 -13.53
N VAL A 223 -3.45 -13.97 -13.32
CA VAL A 223 -2.45 -13.87 -14.38
C VAL A 223 -1.32 -14.80 -14.02
N HIS A 224 -0.97 -15.68 -14.96
CA HIS A 224 0.14 -16.59 -14.81
C HIS A 224 1.35 -16.07 -15.60
N PRO A 225 2.49 -15.77 -14.94
CA PRO A 225 3.65 -15.17 -15.59
C PRO A 225 4.19 -15.96 -16.77
N ASP A 226 4.19 -17.29 -16.71
CA ASP A 226 4.69 -18.10 -17.82
C ASP A 226 3.77 -18.15 -19.05
N PHE A 227 2.49 -17.76 -18.93
CA PHE A 227 1.53 -17.75 -20.06
C PHE A 227 1.19 -16.36 -20.57
N ASP A 228 1.06 -15.36 -19.69
CA ASP A 228 0.86 -13.97 -20.11
C ASP A 228 2.21 -13.33 -20.41
N LEU A 229 2.65 -13.42 -21.67
CA LEU A 229 3.90 -12.81 -22.12
C LEU A 229 3.85 -11.27 -22.12
N GLY A 230 2.68 -10.69 -21.92
CA GLY A 230 2.48 -9.25 -21.75
C GLY A 230 2.91 -8.74 -20.37
N ILE A 231 3.20 -9.61 -19.40
CA ILE A 231 3.80 -9.20 -18.12
C ILE A 231 5.31 -9.39 -18.09
N SER A 232 6.00 -8.52 -17.33
CA SER A 232 7.43 -8.59 -17.09
C SER A 232 7.83 -9.89 -16.39
N TRP A 233 9.09 -10.27 -16.53
CA TRP A 233 9.66 -11.45 -15.86
C TRP A 233 9.90 -11.23 -14.36
N ASP A 234 9.75 -9.99 -13.89
CA ASP A 234 10.01 -9.54 -12.54
C ASP A 234 8.81 -8.73 -12.04
N GLY A 235 8.71 -8.62 -10.73
CA GLY A 235 7.68 -7.85 -10.06
C GLY A 235 8.15 -7.31 -8.73
N LEU A 236 7.27 -6.56 -8.09
CA LEU A 236 7.44 -6.08 -6.73
C LEU A 236 6.37 -6.73 -5.85
N LEU A 237 6.81 -7.52 -4.88
CA LEU A 237 5.93 -8.06 -3.85
C LEU A 237 5.91 -7.11 -2.66
N HIS A 238 4.75 -6.50 -2.41
CA HIS A 238 4.51 -5.69 -1.22
C HIS A 238 3.83 -6.54 -0.15
N VAL A 239 4.46 -6.66 1.02
CA VAL A 239 3.97 -7.44 2.16
C VAL A 239 3.73 -6.53 3.35
N ARG A 240 2.53 -6.64 3.91
CA ARG A 240 2.04 -5.92 5.08
C ARG A 240 1.69 -6.90 6.18
N LEU A 241 2.25 -6.73 7.37
CA LEU A 241 1.97 -7.53 8.56
C LEU A 241 1.30 -6.67 9.63
N GLY A 242 0.01 -6.90 9.86
CA GLY A 242 -0.73 -6.31 10.97
C GLY A 242 -0.59 -7.15 12.24
N VAL A 243 -0.01 -6.58 13.30
CA VAL A 243 0.18 -7.22 14.61
C VAL A 243 -0.69 -6.51 15.66
N PRO A 244 -1.71 -7.16 16.23
CA PRO A 244 -2.58 -6.56 17.23
C PRO A 244 -1.79 -5.99 18.42
N GLY A 245 -1.98 -4.70 18.69
CA GLY A 245 -1.29 -3.99 19.78
C GLY A 245 0.15 -3.58 19.50
N GLN A 246 0.73 -3.94 18.34
CA GLN A 246 2.08 -3.51 17.95
C GLN A 246 2.09 -2.63 16.68
N GLY A 247 1.02 -2.65 15.89
CA GLY A 247 0.85 -1.83 14.69
C GLY A 247 0.99 -2.65 13.40
N THR A 248 1.43 -1.99 12.34
CA THR A 248 1.60 -2.59 11.02
C THR A 248 3.04 -2.42 10.57
N LEU A 249 3.64 -3.50 10.06
CA LEU A 249 4.96 -3.48 9.43
C LEU A 249 4.81 -3.75 7.94
N ASP A 250 5.49 -2.97 7.11
CA ASP A 250 5.41 -3.06 5.66
C ASP A 250 6.81 -3.25 5.05
N VAL A 251 6.92 -4.12 4.06
CA VAL A 251 8.16 -4.38 3.30
C VAL A 251 7.81 -4.63 1.84
N SER A 252 8.66 -4.15 0.93
CA SER A 252 8.58 -4.48 -0.50
C SER A 252 9.85 -5.18 -0.93
N VAL A 253 9.73 -6.28 -1.66
CA VAL A 253 10.86 -7.05 -2.18
C VAL A 253 10.70 -7.29 -3.69
N PRO A 254 11.78 -7.17 -4.48
CA PRO A 254 11.74 -7.58 -5.88
C PRO A 254 11.62 -9.10 -5.97
N VAL A 255 10.85 -9.58 -6.95
CA VAL A 255 10.66 -11.02 -7.18
C VAL A 255 10.83 -11.35 -8.66
N TRP A 256 11.56 -12.41 -8.94
CA TRP A 256 11.61 -13.01 -10.27
C TRP A 256 10.41 -13.93 -10.42
N LEU A 257 9.56 -13.66 -11.40
CA LEU A 257 8.28 -14.36 -11.61
C LEU A 257 8.38 -15.53 -12.58
N ARG A 258 9.51 -15.65 -13.27
CA ARG A 258 9.79 -16.72 -14.21
C ARG A 258 11.17 -17.28 -13.90
N ALA A 259 11.31 -18.60 -13.98
CA ALA A 259 12.62 -19.23 -14.00
C ALA A 259 13.40 -18.77 -15.25
N GLU A 260 14.68 -18.48 -15.06
CA GLU A 260 15.59 -18.14 -16.16
C GLU A 260 15.82 -19.38 -17.04
N SER A 261 15.58 -19.26 -18.35
CA SER A 261 15.78 -20.36 -19.28
C SER A 261 16.11 -19.83 -20.67
N PRO A 262 17.39 -19.86 -21.09
CA PRO A 262 17.80 -19.36 -22.40
C PRO A 262 17.06 -20.00 -23.58
N LEU A 263 16.65 -21.27 -23.44
CA LEU A 263 15.87 -21.96 -24.46
C LEU A 263 14.44 -21.40 -24.55
N ARG A 264 13.75 -21.25 -23.42
CA ARG A 264 12.38 -20.71 -23.38
C ARG A 264 12.35 -19.23 -23.77
N ASP A 265 13.37 -18.46 -23.39
CA ASP A 265 13.46 -17.05 -23.74
C ASP A 265 13.71 -16.86 -25.25
N ARG A 266 14.52 -17.72 -25.88
CA ARG A 266 14.63 -17.76 -27.35
C ARG A 266 13.31 -18.19 -28.00
N LEU A 267 12.63 -19.19 -27.46
CA LEU A 267 11.34 -19.64 -27.97
C LEU A 267 10.30 -18.52 -27.92
N GLN A 268 10.28 -17.76 -26.82
CA GLN A 268 9.43 -16.59 -26.64
C GLN A 268 9.77 -15.52 -27.68
N LEU A 269 11.05 -15.22 -27.88
CA LEU A 269 11.51 -14.23 -28.85
C LEU A 269 11.11 -14.59 -30.29
N TYR A 270 11.29 -15.85 -30.70
CA TYR A 270 11.08 -16.26 -32.10
C TYR A 270 9.65 -16.72 -32.40
N GLN A 271 8.92 -17.24 -31.41
CA GLN A 271 7.65 -17.93 -31.64
C GLN A 271 6.52 -17.43 -30.74
N ASN A 272 6.77 -16.40 -29.91
CA ASN A 272 5.81 -15.82 -28.97
C ASN A 272 5.13 -16.88 -28.08
N ARG A 273 5.90 -17.88 -27.65
CA ARG A 273 5.48 -18.93 -26.71
C ARG A 273 6.64 -19.33 -25.81
N ARG A 274 6.36 -19.67 -24.56
CA ARG A 274 7.39 -20.04 -23.58
C ARG A 274 7.64 -21.54 -23.51
N PHE A 275 6.63 -22.35 -23.78
CA PHE A 275 6.69 -23.81 -23.67
C PHE A 275 6.81 -24.52 -25.02
N LEU A 276 7.52 -25.66 -25.02
CA LEU A 276 7.58 -26.58 -26.15
C LEU A 276 6.24 -27.34 -26.28
N PRO A 277 5.85 -27.77 -27.50
CA PRO A 277 4.60 -28.50 -27.71
C PRO A 277 4.44 -29.80 -26.90
N ALA A 278 5.55 -30.41 -26.48
CA ALA A 278 5.57 -31.67 -25.75
C ALA A 278 5.76 -31.51 -24.23
N GLU A 279 5.94 -30.29 -23.74
CA GLU A 279 6.05 -30.05 -22.28
C GLU A 279 4.69 -30.26 -21.62
N PRO A 280 4.62 -30.98 -20.49
CA PRO A 280 3.40 -31.11 -19.72
C PRO A 280 3.09 -29.75 -19.09
N THR A 281 2.04 -29.08 -19.58
CA THR A 281 1.59 -27.80 -19.04
C THR A 281 0.34 -28.00 -18.20
N GLY A 282 0.24 -27.25 -17.10
CA GLY A 282 -0.82 -27.36 -16.12
C GLY A 282 -2.18 -26.85 -16.61
N ARG A 283 -3.13 -26.73 -15.69
CA ARG A 283 -4.52 -26.30 -15.95
C ARG A 283 -4.64 -24.95 -16.65
N TRP A 284 -3.61 -24.10 -16.55
CA TRP A 284 -3.56 -22.76 -17.12
C TRP A 284 -3.49 -22.73 -18.65
N SER A 285 -3.13 -23.84 -19.29
CA SER A 285 -3.10 -24.00 -20.75
C SER A 285 -4.46 -23.83 -21.45
N SER A 286 -5.56 -23.85 -20.68
CA SER A 286 -6.95 -23.88 -21.21
C SER A 286 -7.67 -22.52 -21.23
N ALA A 287 -7.02 -21.43 -20.82
CA ALA A 287 -7.65 -20.11 -20.83
C ALA A 287 -7.99 -19.66 -22.28
N PRO A 288 -9.21 -19.12 -22.53
CA PRO A 288 -9.61 -18.68 -23.86
C PRO A 288 -8.69 -17.55 -24.35
N ARG A 289 -8.16 -17.71 -25.56
CA ARG A 289 -7.35 -16.72 -26.27
C ARG A 289 -8.13 -15.45 -26.60
#